data_AF-A0A939UW58-F1
#
_entry.id   AF-A0A939UW58-F1
#
_cell.length_a   1.000
_cell.length_b   1.000
_cell.length_c   1.000
_cell.angle_alpha   90.00
_cell.angle_beta   90.00
_cell.angle_gamma   90.00
#
_symmetry.space_group_name_H-M   'P 1'
#
loop_
_entity.id
_entity.type
_entity.pdbx_description
1 polymer ?
#
loop_
_entity_poly.entity_id
_entity_poly.type
_entity_poly.pdbx_seq_one_letter_code
_entity_poly.pdbx_strand_id
1 'polypeptide(L)'
;MKRILFLVLAAVMVFALAACGNKSSVPQNTNEPEAAATQSPTESMPANRQTSEPDTTSGTDPATDAPSAEAKILVVYFSRTGEQYSVGVIDKGNTAIVAEMIAEKTGADIYEVLPETDYYPYTYSALTDVAKKEQSENARPAIKGELPDVSGYDTIFIGAPVWWGDWPMIMYTFFESVDLSGNKLVPFSTHEGSGLSGF
;
A
#
# COMPACT_ATOMS: atom_id res chain seq x y z
N MET A 1 47.57 42.36 -17.77
CA MET A 1 46.60 41.30 -17.45
C MET A 1 46.01 41.35 -16.03
N LYS A 2 46.61 42.04 -15.05
CA LYS A 2 45.99 42.19 -13.70
C LYS A 2 44.96 43.34 -13.61
N ARG A 3 44.98 44.31 -14.53
CA ARG A 3 44.03 45.44 -14.56
C ARG A 3 42.70 45.14 -15.29
N ILE A 4 42.67 44.07 -16.08
CA ILE A 4 41.43 43.59 -16.74
C ILE A 4 40.66 42.64 -15.81
N LEU A 5 41.36 41.97 -14.87
CA LEU A 5 40.75 41.08 -13.88
C LEU A 5 39.88 41.83 -12.84
N PHE A 6 40.18 43.10 -12.54
CA PHE A 6 39.36 43.92 -11.64
C PHE A 6 38.10 44.51 -12.29
N LEU A 7 38.06 44.63 -13.62
CA LEU A 7 36.90 45.19 -14.33
C LEU A 7 35.80 44.16 -14.60
N VAL A 8 36.14 42.86 -14.62
CA VAL A 8 35.15 41.78 -14.78
C VAL A 8 34.49 41.41 -13.45
N LEU A 9 35.17 41.62 -12.31
CA LEU A 9 34.62 41.35 -10.98
C LEU A 9 33.62 42.43 -10.48
N ALA A 10 33.65 43.64 -11.06
CA ALA A 10 32.72 44.73 -10.71
C ALA A 10 31.40 44.68 -11.50
N ALA A 11 31.31 43.89 -12.57
CA ALA A 11 30.12 43.81 -13.43
C ALA A 11 29.08 42.76 -13.00
N VAL A 12 29.36 41.95 -11.98
CA VAL A 12 28.46 40.88 -11.49
C VAL A 12 27.68 41.32 -10.22
N MET A 13 27.99 42.47 -9.63
CA MET A 13 27.31 43.01 -8.43
C MET A 13 26.28 44.13 -8.74
N VAL A 14 25.58 44.08 -9.88
CA VAL A 14 24.53 45.08 -10.23
C VAL A 14 23.17 44.45 -10.58
N PHE A 15 23.01 43.12 -10.49
CA PHE A 15 21.71 42.45 -10.73
C PHE A 15 20.99 42.00 -9.44
N ALA A 16 21.07 42.81 -8.39
CA ALA A 16 20.19 42.68 -7.23
C ALA A 16 19.58 44.06 -6.92
N LEU A 17 18.26 44.06 -6.73
CA LEU A 17 17.37 45.19 -6.36
C LEU A 17 16.60 45.86 -7.51
N ALA A 18 15.54 45.17 -7.97
CA ALA A 18 14.31 45.83 -8.40
C ALA A 18 13.12 45.09 -7.75
N ALA A 19 12.85 45.44 -6.51
CA ALA A 19 11.63 45.11 -5.80
C ALA A 19 10.82 46.40 -5.58
N CYS A 20 9.49 46.26 -5.67
CA CYS A 20 8.40 47.18 -5.32
C CYS A 20 7.71 48.00 -6.44
N GLY A 21 6.51 47.54 -6.79
CA GLY A 21 5.27 48.35 -6.79
C GLY A 21 4.55 48.54 -8.14
N ASN A 22 3.22 48.50 -8.29
CA ASN A 22 2.07 48.29 -7.39
C ASN A 22 0.74 48.38 -8.20
N LYS A 23 -0.31 47.64 -7.80
CA LYS A 23 -1.80 47.85 -7.99
C LYS A 23 -2.36 47.85 -9.43
N SER A 24 -3.50 47.22 -9.79
CA SER A 24 -4.80 46.86 -9.16
C SER A 24 -5.39 45.67 -9.96
N SER A 25 -6.40 44.87 -9.61
CA SER A 25 -7.48 44.86 -8.62
C SER A 25 -8.16 43.48 -8.70
N VAL A 26 -8.34 42.77 -7.59
CA VAL A 26 -9.34 41.70 -7.44
C VAL A 26 -10.22 42.11 -6.25
N PRO A 27 -11.56 42.08 -6.36
CA PRO A 27 -12.43 42.57 -5.29
C PRO A 27 -12.47 41.57 -4.13
N GLN A 28 -12.33 42.13 -2.93
CA GLN A 28 -12.55 41.49 -1.66
C GLN A 28 -13.99 41.80 -1.25
N ASN A 29 -14.82 40.77 -1.03
CA ASN A 29 -16.07 40.94 -0.30
C ASN A 29 -15.76 40.60 1.16
N THR A 30 -15.83 41.62 2.01
CA THR A 30 -15.60 41.57 3.45
C THR A 30 -16.84 41.05 4.16
N ASN A 31 -16.66 40.37 5.29
CA ASN A 31 -17.13 40.83 6.60
C ASN A 31 -16.90 39.73 7.64
N GLU A 32 -15.88 39.93 8.47
CA GLU A 32 -15.94 39.56 9.89
C GLU A 32 -16.14 40.89 10.65
N PRO A 33 -16.78 40.92 11.82
CA PRO A 33 -15.93 40.78 13.00
C PRO A 33 -16.58 40.13 14.25
N GLU A 34 -15.67 39.64 15.10
CA GLU A 34 -15.61 39.79 16.56
C GLU A 34 -16.20 38.71 17.50
N ALA A 35 -15.41 38.49 18.55
CA ALA A 35 -15.49 37.44 19.55
C ALA A 35 -16.62 37.61 20.56
N ALA A 36 -17.20 36.48 21.01
CA ALA A 36 -17.78 36.35 22.34
C ALA A 36 -17.88 34.86 22.74
N ALA A 37 -17.66 34.63 24.02
CA ALA A 37 -17.60 33.33 24.68
C ALA A 37 -18.94 32.57 24.73
N THR A 38 -18.81 31.26 24.99
CA THR A 38 -19.67 30.43 25.87
C THR A 38 -20.52 29.34 25.21
N GLN A 39 -20.44 28.16 25.85
CA GLN A 39 -21.36 27.01 25.92
C GLN A 39 -21.20 25.83 24.94
N SER A 40 -20.61 24.77 25.49
CA SER A 40 -20.90 23.36 25.17
C SER A 40 -22.39 23.06 25.14
N PRO A 41 -22.81 22.11 24.29
CA PRO A 41 -23.91 21.22 24.59
C PRO A 41 -23.35 19.85 25.01
N THR A 42 -23.52 19.56 26.29
CA THR A 42 -23.66 18.18 26.78
C THR A 42 -24.94 17.63 26.20
N GLU A 43 -24.85 16.62 25.33
CA GLU A 43 -26.01 15.79 24.99
C GLU A 43 -25.83 14.42 25.66
N SER A 44 -26.56 14.29 26.76
CA SER A 44 -26.70 13.10 27.58
C SER A 44 -27.41 11.99 26.81
N MET A 45 -26.74 10.86 26.60
CA MET A 45 -27.41 9.60 26.30
C MET A 45 -28.15 9.09 27.55
N PRO A 46 -29.44 8.70 27.46
CA PRO A 46 -30.07 8.02 28.56
C PRO A 46 -29.64 6.55 28.57
N ALA A 47 -29.13 6.12 29.72
CA ALA A 47 -29.13 4.73 30.12
C ALA A 47 -30.57 4.31 30.42
N ASN A 48 -31.06 3.25 29.77
CA ASN A 48 -31.95 2.34 30.47
C ASN A 48 -31.71 0.90 30.03
N ARG A 49 -31.56 0.06 31.04
CA ARG A 49 -31.20 -1.36 31.00
C ARG A 49 -32.45 -2.10 31.47
N GLN A 50 -33.03 -2.96 30.64
CA GLN A 50 -33.80 -4.09 31.19
C GLN A 50 -33.77 -5.31 30.27
N THR A 51 -33.12 -6.32 30.82
CA THR A 51 -33.10 -7.75 30.53
C THR A 51 -34.48 -8.36 30.25
N SER A 52 -34.53 -9.22 29.23
CA SER A 52 -35.38 -10.42 29.17
C SER A 52 -34.74 -11.46 28.22
N GLU A 53 -34.19 -12.53 28.78
CA GLU A 53 -34.11 -13.87 28.17
C GLU A 53 -34.67 -14.84 29.24
N PRO A 54 -35.10 -16.07 28.93
CA PRO A 54 -34.96 -16.80 27.66
C PRO A 54 -36.28 -17.36 27.11
N ASP A 55 -36.30 -17.78 25.85
CA ASP A 55 -37.26 -18.80 25.42
C ASP A 55 -36.56 -19.88 24.60
N THR A 56 -36.69 -21.10 25.13
CA THR A 56 -36.15 -22.34 24.62
C THR A 56 -37.12 -22.89 23.59
N THR A 57 -36.67 -23.14 22.36
CA THR A 57 -37.33 -24.13 21.52
C THR A 57 -36.29 -24.93 20.76
N SER A 58 -36.15 -26.18 21.22
CA SER A 58 -35.40 -27.25 20.59
C SER A 58 -35.93 -27.53 19.19
N GLY A 59 -35.09 -27.30 18.18
CA GLY A 59 -35.19 -27.90 16.86
C GLY A 59 -34.02 -28.88 16.71
N THR A 60 -34.30 -30.17 16.83
CA THR A 60 -33.36 -31.25 16.57
C THR A 60 -33.36 -31.55 15.07
N ASP A 61 -32.31 -31.14 14.35
CA ASP A 61 -31.97 -31.73 13.06
C ASP A 61 -30.76 -32.67 13.24
N PRO A 62 -30.84 -33.94 12.78
CA PRO A 62 -29.75 -34.88 12.91
C PRO A 62 -28.74 -34.71 11.77
N ALA A 63 -27.47 -34.54 12.17
CA ALA A 63 -26.25 -35.03 11.53
C ALA A 63 -26.05 -34.85 10.01
N THR A 64 -25.00 -34.10 9.66
CA THR A 64 -23.93 -34.62 8.79
C THR A 64 -22.61 -33.94 9.19
N ASP A 65 -22.03 -34.35 10.32
CA ASP A 65 -20.59 -34.17 10.55
C ASP A 65 -19.86 -35.24 9.74
N ALA A 66 -19.75 -35.01 8.43
CA ALA A 66 -18.54 -35.44 7.76
C ALA A 66 -17.41 -34.59 8.34
N PRO A 67 -16.22 -35.13 8.63
CA PRO A 67 -15.09 -34.28 9.00
C PRO A 67 -14.91 -33.29 7.86
N SER A 68 -15.17 -32.01 8.13
CA SER A 68 -14.81 -30.92 7.22
C SER A 68 -13.35 -31.17 6.88
N ALA A 69 -13.05 -31.42 5.61
CA ALA A 69 -11.67 -31.36 5.16
C ALA A 69 -11.09 -30.04 5.69
N GLU A 70 -9.94 -30.10 6.36
CA GLU A 70 -9.32 -28.88 6.87
C GLU A 70 -9.10 -27.93 5.69
N ALA A 71 -9.67 -26.73 5.78
CA ALA A 71 -9.61 -25.76 4.70
C ALA A 71 -8.16 -25.38 4.45
N LYS A 72 -7.66 -25.63 3.23
CA LYS A 72 -6.25 -25.43 2.91
C LYS A 72 -6.02 -23.99 2.47
N ILE A 73 -5.00 -23.36 3.03
CA ILE A 73 -4.71 -21.94 2.80
C ILE A 73 -3.34 -21.78 2.16
N LEU A 74 -3.25 -20.89 1.17
CA LEU A 74 -1.99 -20.45 0.55
C LEU A 74 -1.79 -18.95 0.79
N VAL A 75 -0.56 -18.53 1.03
CA VAL A 75 -0.14 -17.13 0.93
C VAL A 75 0.75 -16.95 -0.28
N VAL A 76 0.27 -16.22 -1.28
CA VAL A 76 1.05 -15.77 -2.43
C VAL A 76 1.48 -14.33 -2.18
N TYR A 77 2.77 -14.01 -2.33
CA TYR A 77 3.18 -12.62 -2.19
C TYR A 77 4.41 -12.26 -3.02
N PHE A 78 4.56 -10.97 -3.32
CA PHE A 78 5.81 -10.39 -3.79
C PHE A 78 6.38 -9.46 -2.72
N SER A 79 7.70 -9.50 -2.51
CA SER A 79 8.37 -8.55 -1.62
C SER A 79 9.78 -8.19 -2.11
N ARG A 80 10.31 -7.08 -1.62
CA ARG A 80 11.67 -6.63 -1.92
C ARG A 80 12.42 -6.23 -0.66
N THR A 81 13.72 -6.50 -0.69
CA THR A 81 14.73 -6.01 0.25
C THR A 81 15.41 -4.76 -0.34
N GLY A 82 16.29 -4.13 0.44
CA GLY A 82 17.02 -2.94 0.01
C GLY A 82 16.54 -1.69 0.74
N GLU A 83 16.83 -0.53 0.16
CA GLU A 83 16.45 0.77 0.71
C GLU A 83 14.94 1.02 0.54
N GLN A 84 14.26 1.22 1.67
CA GLN A 84 12.86 1.58 1.75
C GLN A 84 12.71 3.03 2.25
N TYR A 85 11.79 3.77 1.62
CA TYR A 85 11.47 5.14 2.04
C TYR A 85 11.10 5.18 3.52
N SER A 86 11.65 6.18 4.23
CA SER A 86 11.46 6.41 5.68
C SER A 86 11.90 5.28 6.64
N VAL A 87 12.32 4.11 6.16
CA VAL A 87 12.70 2.94 6.97
C VAL A 87 14.21 2.68 6.92
N GLY A 88 14.84 2.91 5.77
CA GLY A 88 16.25 2.59 5.54
C GLY A 88 16.45 1.24 4.82
N VAL A 89 17.66 0.69 4.91
CA VAL A 89 18.00 -0.57 4.24
C VAL A 89 17.54 -1.76 5.07
N ILE A 90 16.76 -2.66 4.47
CA ILE A 90 16.23 -3.86 5.11
C ILE A 90 16.68 -5.13 4.38
N ASP A 91 17.03 -6.16 5.15
CA ASP A 91 17.41 -7.49 4.64
C ASP A 91 16.20 -8.41 4.43
N LYS A 92 15.01 -7.98 4.89
CA LYS A 92 13.75 -8.72 4.74
C LYS A 92 12.63 -7.76 4.40
N GLY A 93 11.89 -8.04 3.34
CA GLY A 93 10.82 -7.19 2.86
C GLY A 93 9.61 -7.15 3.81
N ASN A 94 8.98 -5.99 3.92
CA ASN A 94 7.82 -5.78 4.80
C ASN A 94 6.64 -6.72 4.44
N THR A 95 6.40 -6.94 3.15
CA THR A 95 5.33 -7.85 2.69
C THR A 95 5.64 -9.30 3.02
N ALA A 96 6.91 -9.72 2.95
CA ALA A 96 7.35 -11.05 3.38
C ALA A 96 7.08 -11.27 4.87
N ILE A 97 7.37 -10.26 5.70
CA ILE A 97 7.08 -10.32 7.15
C ILE A 97 5.58 -10.52 7.40
N VAL A 98 4.71 -9.79 6.68
CA VAL A 98 3.25 -9.97 6.80
C VAL A 98 2.80 -11.34 6.30
N ALA A 99 3.33 -11.81 5.16
CA ALA A 99 3.01 -13.12 4.61
C ALA A 99 3.34 -14.26 5.59
N GLU A 100 4.51 -14.20 6.22
CA GLU A 100 4.93 -15.17 7.23
C GLU A 100 4.08 -15.08 8.50
N MET A 101 3.71 -13.89 8.96
CA MET A 101 2.79 -13.73 10.09
C MET A 101 1.40 -14.33 9.80
N ILE A 102 0.92 -14.22 8.55
CA ILE A 102 -0.33 -14.87 8.13
C ILE A 102 -0.14 -16.37 8.20
N ALA A 103 0.91 -16.91 7.56
CA ALA A 103 1.17 -18.34 7.52
C ALA A 103 1.35 -18.96 8.92
N GLU A 104 2.07 -18.30 9.83
CA GLU A 104 2.24 -18.74 11.22
C GLU A 104 0.89 -18.86 11.95
N LYS A 105 -0.04 -17.93 11.70
CA LYS A 105 -1.35 -17.89 12.36
C LYS A 105 -2.37 -18.85 11.76
N THR A 106 -2.23 -19.17 10.48
CA THR A 106 -3.24 -19.95 9.73
C THR A 106 -2.77 -21.36 9.39
N GLY A 107 -1.48 -21.65 9.53
CA GLY A 107 -0.88 -22.89 9.02
C GLY A 107 -0.80 -22.92 7.48
N ALA A 108 -0.89 -21.76 6.83
CA ALA A 108 -0.88 -21.69 5.36
C ALA A 108 0.48 -22.06 4.76
N ASP A 109 0.42 -22.66 3.58
CA ASP A 109 1.58 -22.78 2.70
C ASP A 109 1.98 -21.38 2.17
N ILE A 110 3.24 -21.20 1.77
CA ILE A 110 3.76 -19.93 1.26
C ILE A 110 4.33 -20.11 -0.14
N TYR A 111 4.00 -19.17 -1.04
CA TYR A 111 4.64 -19.01 -2.34
C TYR A 111 5.08 -17.56 -2.52
N GLU A 112 6.39 -17.32 -2.61
CA GLU A 112 6.94 -16.01 -2.96
C GLU A 112 7.09 -15.88 -4.48
N VAL A 113 6.46 -14.88 -5.07
CA VAL A 113 6.63 -14.50 -6.46
C VAL A 113 7.99 -13.84 -6.60
N LEU A 114 8.93 -14.51 -7.27
CA LEU A 114 10.27 -14.00 -7.53
C LEU A 114 10.43 -13.69 -9.02
N PRO A 115 11.11 -12.60 -9.41
CA PRO A 115 11.43 -12.35 -10.80
C PRO A 115 12.44 -13.38 -11.31
N GLU A 116 12.30 -13.80 -12.58
CA GLU A 116 13.21 -14.76 -13.22
C GLU A 116 14.66 -14.25 -13.19
N THR A 117 14.84 -12.95 -13.42
CA THR A 117 16.11 -12.24 -13.26
C THR A 117 15.93 -11.14 -12.21
N ASP A 118 16.84 -11.06 -11.24
CA ASP A 118 16.80 -9.99 -10.25
C ASP A 118 17.37 -8.67 -10.82
N TYR A 119 16.54 -7.94 -11.55
CA TYR A 119 16.90 -6.65 -12.16
C TYR A 119 16.39 -5.44 -11.35
N TYR A 120 15.62 -5.66 -10.27
CA TYR A 120 15.10 -4.59 -9.43
C TYR A 120 16.24 -3.98 -8.58
N PRO A 121 16.52 -2.67 -8.71
CA PRO A 121 17.58 -2.03 -7.94
C PRO A 121 17.34 -2.07 -6.43
N TYR A 122 18.42 -2.01 -5.64
CA TYR A 122 18.35 -1.93 -4.18
C TYR A 122 18.12 -0.52 -3.63
N THR A 123 18.40 0.54 -4.39
CA THR A 123 18.15 1.92 -3.95
C THR A 123 16.72 2.34 -4.24
N TYR A 124 16.11 3.08 -3.32
CA TYR A 124 14.69 3.41 -3.40
C TYR A 124 14.38 4.19 -4.68
N SER A 125 15.17 5.23 -4.99
CA SER A 125 14.96 6.06 -6.18
C SER A 125 15.02 5.24 -7.47
N ALA A 126 16.03 4.39 -7.64
CA ALA A 126 16.19 3.62 -8.86
C ALA A 126 15.10 2.55 -9.01
N LEU A 127 14.69 1.92 -7.90
CA LEU A 127 13.56 0.99 -7.89
C LEU A 127 12.26 1.69 -8.32
N THR A 128 12.01 2.91 -7.81
CA THR A 128 10.81 3.66 -8.21
C THR A 128 10.79 4.00 -9.69
N ASP A 129 11.93 4.28 -10.32
CA ASP A 129 12.01 4.53 -11.76
C ASP A 129 11.68 3.28 -12.58
N VAL A 130 12.21 2.12 -12.18
CA VAL A 130 11.90 0.83 -12.83
C VAL A 130 10.42 0.49 -12.68
N ALA A 131 9.88 0.58 -11.47
CA ALA A 131 8.46 0.30 -11.20
C ALA A 131 7.53 1.21 -12.01
N LYS A 132 7.86 2.50 -12.12
CA LYS A 132 7.09 3.46 -12.91
C LYS A 132 7.11 3.12 -14.40
N LYS A 133 8.28 2.73 -14.91
CA LYS A 133 8.44 2.31 -16.31
C LYS A 133 7.59 1.07 -16.59
N GLU A 134 7.70 0.04 -15.76
CA GLU A 134 6.90 -1.18 -15.88
C GLU A 134 5.40 -0.89 -15.90
N GLN A 135 4.91 -0.07 -14.97
CA GLN A 135 3.51 0.32 -14.91
C GLN A 135 3.09 1.06 -16.19
N SER A 136 3.91 2.02 -16.65
CA SER A 136 3.61 2.80 -17.87
C SER A 136 3.59 1.97 -19.15
N GLU A 137 4.38 0.90 -19.20
CA GLU A 137 4.46 -0.01 -20.35
C GLU A 137 3.51 -1.19 -20.23
N ASN A 138 2.75 -1.29 -19.13
CA ASN A 138 1.98 -2.48 -18.77
C ASN A 138 2.81 -3.77 -18.89
N ALA A 139 4.03 -3.74 -18.34
CA ALA A 139 4.98 -4.85 -18.45
C ALA A 139 4.45 -6.13 -17.78
N ARG A 140 4.99 -7.28 -18.18
CA ARG A 140 4.77 -8.58 -17.54
C ARG A 140 6.11 -9.24 -17.19
N PRO A 141 6.78 -8.79 -16.10
CA PRO A 141 8.03 -9.38 -15.67
C PRO A 141 7.92 -10.90 -15.49
N ALA A 142 8.84 -11.66 -16.10
CA ALA A 142 8.85 -13.11 -15.99
C ALA A 142 9.07 -13.56 -14.53
N ILE A 143 8.35 -14.60 -14.13
CA ILE A 143 8.43 -15.20 -12.78
C ILE A 143 9.42 -16.36 -12.81
N LYS A 144 10.22 -16.48 -11.76
CA LYS A 144 11.21 -17.54 -11.59
C LYS A 144 10.55 -18.86 -11.23
N GLY A 145 10.95 -19.93 -11.92
CA GLY A 145 10.61 -21.30 -11.55
C GLY A 145 9.18 -21.70 -11.91
N GLU A 146 8.70 -22.75 -11.26
CA GLU A 146 7.35 -23.28 -11.47
C GLU A 146 6.33 -22.51 -10.63
N LEU A 147 5.18 -22.21 -11.25
CA LEU A 147 4.04 -21.59 -10.58
C LEU A 147 3.33 -22.60 -9.66
N PRO A 148 2.66 -22.13 -8.59
CA PRO A 148 2.01 -23.02 -7.64
C PRO A 148 0.76 -23.65 -8.25
N ASP A 149 0.52 -24.93 -7.98
CA ASP A 149 -0.80 -25.53 -8.18
C ASP A 149 -1.75 -25.03 -7.08
N VAL A 150 -2.75 -24.25 -7.49
CA VAL A 150 -3.71 -23.61 -6.58
C VAL A 150 -5.00 -24.41 -6.41
N SER A 151 -5.19 -25.49 -7.16
CA SER A 151 -6.45 -26.24 -7.22
C SER A 151 -6.86 -26.89 -5.89
N GLY A 152 -5.88 -27.17 -5.03
CA GLY A 152 -6.08 -27.77 -3.72
C GLY A 152 -6.27 -26.78 -2.56
N TYR A 153 -6.35 -25.47 -2.82
CA TYR A 153 -6.51 -24.45 -1.78
C TYR A 153 -7.90 -23.82 -1.81
N ASP A 154 -8.51 -23.65 -0.65
CA ASP A 154 -9.81 -22.98 -0.52
C ASP A 154 -9.66 -21.47 -0.47
N THR A 155 -8.64 -21.00 0.23
CA THR A 155 -8.35 -19.57 0.43
C THR A 155 -6.92 -19.23 0.05
N ILE A 156 -6.77 -18.14 -0.68
CA ILE A 156 -5.47 -17.61 -1.07
C ILE A 156 -5.36 -16.17 -0.58
N PHE A 157 -4.46 -15.94 0.37
CA PHE A 157 -4.02 -14.59 0.71
C PHE A 157 -3.05 -14.12 -0.37
N ILE A 158 -3.28 -12.94 -0.93
CA ILE A 158 -2.44 -12.39 -2.00
C ILE A 158 -1.91 -11.03 -1.57
N GLY A 159 -0.58 -10.87 -1.57
CA GLY A 159 0.04 -9.67 -1.02
C GLY A 159 1.17 -9.07 -1.84
N ALA A 160 1.21 -7.74 -1.88
CA ALA A 160 2.29 -7.00 -2.50
C ALA A 160 2.53 -5.66 -1.79
N PRO A 161 3.72 -5.05 -1.92
CA PRO A 161 3.89 -3.64 -1.59
C PRO A 161 3.10 -2.77 -2.58
N VAL A 162 2.72 -1.56 -2.16
CA VAL A 162 2.15 -0.58 -3.10
C VAL A 162 3.28 0.19 -3.78
N TRP A 163 3.37 0.08 -5.11
CA TRP A 163 4.27 0.86 -5.96
C TRP A 163 3.45 1.76 -6.87
N TRP A 164 3.70 3.07 -6.81
CA TRP A 164 2.97 4.07 -7.62
C TRP A 164 1.44 3.97 -7.52
N GLY A 165 0.94 3.71 -6.31
CA GLY A 165 -0.49 3.59 -6.05
C GLY A 165 -1.13 2.31 -6.58
N ASP A 166 -0.33 1.32 -7.01
CA ASP A 166 -0.79 0.04 -7.53
C ASP A 166 0.10 -1.12 -7.06
N TRP A 167 -0.18 -2.36 -7.49
CA TRP A 167 0.71 -3.49 -7.27
C TRP A 167 1.85 -3.55 -8.30
N PRO A 168 3.01 -4.15 -7.95
CA PRO A 168 4.12 -4.35 -8.89
C PRO A 168 3.68 -5.21 -10.08
N MET A 169 4.18 -4.89 -11.28
CA MET A 169 3.71 -5.51 -12.52
C MET A 169 3.92 -7.03 -12.59
N ILE A 170 4.88 -7.57 -11.83
CA ILE A 170 5.08 -9.02 -11.70
C ILE A 170 3.85 -9.74 -11.12
N MET A 171 3.05 -9.08 -10.28
CA MET A 171 1.81 -9.67 -9.74
C MET A 171 0.75 -9.87 -10.81
N TYR A 172 0.69 -8.98 -11.81
CA TYR A 172 -0.20 -9.16 -12.97
C TYR A 172 0.24 -10.33 -13.84
N THR A 173 1.54 -10.57 -13.94
CA THR A 173 2.06 -11.79 -14.58
C THR A 173 1.59 -13.03 -13.82
N PHE A 174 1.62 -13.01 -12.50
CA PHE A 174 1.10 -14.12 -11.68
C PHE A 174 -0.40 -14.34 -11.95
N PHE A 175 -1.22 -13.29 -11.90
CA PHE A 175 -2.66 -13.38 -12.13
C PHE A 175 -3.03 -13.88 -13.53
N GLU A 176 -2.25 -13.51 -14.55
CA GLU A 176 -2.48 -14.00 -15.92
C GLU A 176 -1.97 -15.42 -16.13
N SER A 177 -1.08 -15.91 -15.27
CA SER A 177 -0.45 -17.22 -15.42
C SER A 177 -1.06 -18.31 -14.53
N VAL A 178 -1.85 -17.94 -13.53
CA VAL A 178 -2.48 -18.85 -12.58
C VAL A 178 -3.99 -18.63 -12.56
N ASP A 179 -4.74 -19.69 -12.88
CA ASP A 179 -6.20 -19.66 -12.76
C ASP A 179 -6.60 -19.76 -11.28
N LEU A 180 -7.03 -18.62 -10.73
CA LEU A 180 -7.49 -18.50 -9.34
C LEU A 180 -9.02 -18.67 -9.22
N SER A 181 -9.70 -19.08 -10.29
CA SER A 181 -11.15 -19.22 -10.28
C SER A 181 -11.59 -20.30 -9.28
N GLY A 182 -12.62 -19.98 -8.51
CA GLY A 182 -13.12 -20.86 -7.44
C GLY A 182 -12.36 -20.76 -6.11
N ASN A 183 -11.17 -20.16 -6.06
CA ASN A 183 -10.52 -19.86 -4.79
C ASN A 183 -11.13 -18.61 -4.14
N LYS A 184 -11.19 -18.59 -2.80
CA LYS A 184 -11.46 -17.36 -2.05
C LYS A 184 -10.20 -16.52 -1.97
N LEU A 185 -10.23 -15.32 -2.54
CA LEU A 185 -9.07 -14.42 -2.53
C LEU A 185 -9.17 -13.40 -1.40
N VAL A 186 -8.08 -13.22 -0.66
CA VAL A 186 -7.97 -12.26 0.44
C VAL A 186 -6.74 -11.35 0.20
N PRO A 187 -6.93 -10.15 -0.35
CA PRO A 187 -5.80 -9.29 -0.65
C PRO A 187 -5.26 -8.59 0.61
N PHE A 188 -3.95 -8.35 0.62
CA PHE A 188 -3.31 -7.46 1.58
C PHE A 188 -2.22 -6.62 0.91
N SER A 189 -1.86 -5.50 1.52
CA SER A 189 -0.76 -4.68 1.01
C SER A 189 0.05 -4.08 2.14
N THR A 190 1.34 -3.88 1.89
CA THR A 190 2.19 -3.04 2.73
C THR A 190 2.44 -1.72 2.03
N HIS A 191 2.21 -0.61 2.73
CA HIS A 191 2.29 0.73 2.16
C HIS A 191 2.63 1.75 3.25
N GLU A 192 3.07 2.94 2.84
CA GLU A 192 3.36 4.05 3.75
C GLU A 192 2.18 5.05 3.88
N GLY A 193 0.97 4.63 3.48
CA GLY A 193 -0.25 5.41 3.69
C GLY A 193 -1.26 5.33 2.55
N SER A 194 -0.90 4.69 1.43
CA SER A 194 -1.76 4.57 0.25
C SER A 194 -3.04 3.75 0.45
N GLY A 195 -3.07 2.85 1.44
CA GLY A 195 -4.15 1.88 1.59
C GLY A 195 -3.97 0.64 0.72
N LEU A 196 -5.01 -0.19 0.65
CA LEU A 196 -5.06 -1.35 -0.24
C LEU A 196 -5.08 -0.87 -1.71
N SER A 197 -4.33 -1.54 -2.58
CA SER A 197 -4.33 -1.26 -4.02
C SER A 197 -4.29 -2.56 -4.85
N GLY A 198 -4.36 -2.42 -6.19
CA GLY A 198 -4.04 -3.45 -7.18
C GLY A 198 -4.92 -4.69 -7.20
N PHE A 199 -6.09 -4.63 -6.56
CA PHE A 199 -7.00 -5.76 -6.42
C PHE A 199 -8.43 -5.39 -6.82
#